data_AF-A0A8X6QUX3-F1
#
_entry.id   AF-A0A8X6QUX3-F1
#
_cell.length_a   1.000
_cell.length_b   1.000
_cell.length_c   1.000
_cell.angle_alpha   90.00
_cell.angle_beta   90.00
_cell.angle_gamma   90.00
#
_symmetry.space_group_name_H-M   'P 1'
#
loop_
_entity.id
_entity.type
_entity.pdbx_description
1 polymer ?
#
loop_
_entity_poly.entity_id
_entity_poly.type
_entity_poly.pdbx_seq_one_letter_code
_entity_poly.pdbx_strand_id
1 'polypeptide(L)'
;MSSCDPVVLNYENSLLRQSDIELLTAPNWLNDNIIAFWFEYLENDVYKDHKKTLGFVCPQVVQYLKFGLPEDVKSTIEGLELDKKQYILFPVNDCRAQTVPGGTHWSLLAYNASENLFEHYDSYPGSCNLPVAESLAKILAMFLRNSLKGGQPPIIQEMPCTQQMNTYDCGMHVICNAEGLCKKYISKDKRPLTEIVPSSVIARSRESLKDIIYSLRK
;
A
#
# COMPACT_ATOMS: atom_id res chain seq x y z
N MET A 1 12.92 -22.21 25.51
CA MET A 1 12.23 -23.12 24.57
C MET A 1 11.88 -22.28 23.37
N SER A 2 12.47 -22.55 22.21
CA SER A 2 12.09 -21.85 20.96
C SER A 2 10.63 -22.22 20.70
N SER A 3 9.71 -21.28 20.94
CA SER A 3 8.32 -21.48 20.52
C SER A 3 8.36 -21.54 19.00
N CYS A 4 7.93 -22.67 18.46
CA CYS A 4 7.67 -22.76 17.03
C CYS A 4 6.72 -21.60 16.66
N ASP A 5 7.04 -20.82 15.62
CA ASP A 5 6.18 -19.77 15.09
C ASP A 5 5.38 -20.35 13.91
N PRO A 6 4.20 -20.97 14.17
CA PRO A 6 3.51 -21.77 13.18
C PRO A 6 2.95 -20.90 12.06
N VAL A 7 2.82 -21.50 10.88
CA VAL A 7 2.08 -20.89 9.78
C VAL A 7 0.61 -20.83 10.17
N VAL A 8 0.04 -19.64 10.02
CA VAL A 8 -1.38 -19.36 10.22
C VAL A 8 -2.13 -19.41 8.90
N LEU A 9 -1.58 -18.78 7.86
CA LEU A 9 -2.23 -18.64 6.56
C LEU A 9 -1.16 -18.77 5.48
N ASN A 10 -1.47 -19.57 4.46
CA ASN A 10 -0.76 -19.57 3.19
C ASN A 10 -1.76 -19.17 2.12
N TYR A 11 -1.64 -17.95 1.59
CA TYR A 11 -2.58 -17.33 0.68
C TYR A 11 -1.81 -16.69 -0.48
N GLU A 12 -2.03 -17.20 -1.69
CA GLU A 12 -1.31 -16.77 -2.90
C GLU A 12 0.21 -16.71 -2.69
N ASN A 13 0.82 -15.52 -2.63
CA ASN A 13 2.26 -15.36 -2.38
C ASN A 13 2.58 -14.90 -0.95
N SER A 14 1.55 -14.74 -0.12
CA SER A 14 1.65 -14.30 1.27
C SER A 14 1.59 -15.47 2.26
N LEU A 15 2.60 -15.56 3.12
CA LEU A 15 2.67 -16.53 4.20
C LEU A 15 2.64 -15.79 5.55
N LEU A 16 1.52 -15.89 6.27
CA LEU A 16 1.38 -15.31 7.60
C LEU A 16 1.65 -16.36 8.67
N ARG A 17 2.47 -16.02 9.64
CA ARG A 17 2.76 -16.79 10.84
C ARG A 17 2.03 -16.24 12.06
N GLN A 18 2.06 -16.97 13.16
CA GLN A 18 1.44 -16.55 14.41
C GLN A 18 2.00 -15.20 14.88
N SER A 19 3.31 -14.98 14.74
CA SER A 19 3.95 -13.70 15.05
C SER A 19 3.41 -12.53 14.23
N ASP A 20 3.06 -12.73 12.96
CA ASP A 20 2.41 -11.69 12.14
C ASP A 20 1.00 -11.36 12.68
N ILE A 21 0.22 -12.37 13.07
CA ILE A 21 -1.15 -12.15 13.57
C ILE A 21 -1.15 -11.40 14.91
N GLU A 22 -0.14 -11.62 15.75
CA GLU A 22 0.03 -10.90 17.01
C GLU A 22 0.20 -9.39 16.81
N LEU A 23 0.74 -8.95 15.66
CA LEU A 23 0.85 -7.53 15.30
C LEU A 23 -0.50 -6.86 15.05
N LEU A 24 -1.56 -7.62 14.80
CA LEU A 24 -2.91 -7.09 14.68
C LEU A 24 -3.54 -6.74 16.04
N THR A 25 -2.88 -7.06 17.15
CA THR A 25 -3.26 -6.58 18.50
C THR A 25 -2.59 -5.24 18.78
N ALA A 26 -3.37 -4.19 19.03
CA ALA A 26 -2.83 -2.90 19.44
C ALA A 26 -2.02 -3.04 20.75
N PRO A 27 -0.93 -2.29 20.95
CA PRO A 27 -0.42 -1.19 20.12
C PRO A 27 0.69 -1.61 19.13
N ASN A 28 0.64 -2.83 18.59
CA ASN A 28 1.70 -3.31 17.69
C ASN A 28 1.62 -2.67 16.29
N TRP A 29 2.79 -2.48 15.68
CA TRP A 29 2.93 -1.95 14.32
C TRP A 29 2.74 -3.07 13.31
N LEU A 30 2.09 -2.77 12.19
CA LEU A 30 2.04 -3.73 11.09
C LEU A 30 3.40 -3.84 10.42
N ASN A 31 3.75 -5.07 10.03
CA ASN A 31 4.87 -5.34 9.16
C ASN A 31 4.43 -5.39 7.68
N ASP A 32 5.41 -5.62 6.83
CA ASP A 32 5.25 -5.80 5.39
C ASP A 32 4.40 -7.03 5.02
N ASN A 33 4.53 -8.15 5.74
CA ASN A 33 3.75 -9.37 5.48
C ASN A 33 2.23 -9.13 5.53
N ILE A 34 1.75 -8.41 6.54
CA ILE A 34 0.32 -8.12 6.70
C ILE A 34 -0.19 -7.21 5.58
N ILE A 35 0.59 -6.18 5.22
CA ILE A 35 0.24 -5.24 4.15
C ILE A 35 0.27 -5.96 2.80
N ALA A 36 1.26 -6.83 2.55
CA ALA A 36 1.36 -7.66 1.36
C ALA A 36 0.14 -8.58 1.23
N PHE A 37 -0.21 -9.31 2.29
CA PHE A 37 -1.41 -10.15 2.33
C PHE A 37 -2.66 -9.32 1.99
N TRP A 38 -2.83 -8.15 2.60
CA TRP A 38 -4.01 -7.34 2.35
C TRP A 38 -4.09 -6.90 0.88
N PHE A 39 -2.97 -6.50 0.29
CA PHE A 39 -2.92 -6.09 -1.11
C PHE A 39 -3.25 -7.26 -2.06
N GLU A 40 -2.75 -8.46 -1.76
CA GLU A 40 -3.13 -9.67 -2.50
C GLU A 40 -4.60 -10.04 -2.31
N TYR A 41 -5.16 -9.87 -1.12
CA TYR A 41 -6.58 -10.09 -0.85
C TYR A 41 -7.47 -9.10 -1.61
N LEU A 42 -7.09 -7.81 -1.64
CA LEU A 42 -7.77 -6.80 -2.43
C LEU A 42 -7.74 -7.14 -3.93
N GLU A 43 -6.59 -7.57 -4.45
CA GLU A 43 -6.43 -7.90 -5.87
C GLU A 43 -7.20 -9.17 -6.27
N ASN A 44 -7.10 -10.24 -5.48
CA ASN A 44 -7.56 -11.58 -5.86
C ASN A 44 -9.01 -11.87 -5.49
N ASP A 45 -9.55 -11.19 -4.47
CA ASP A 45 -10.90 -11.48 -3.95
C ASP A 45 -11.82 -10.28 -4.05
N VAL A 46 -11.44 -9.13 -3.48
CA VAL A 46 -12.31 -7.94 -3.41
C VAL A 46 -12.49 -7.28 -4.77
N TYR A 47 -11.40 -7.12 -5.53
CA TYR A 47 -11.37 -6.43 -6.82
C TYR A 47 -10.92 -7.32 -7.98
N LYS A 48 -11.20 -8.63 -7.90
CA LYS A 48 -10.80 -9.63 -8.91
C LYS A 48 -11.23 -9.30 -10.34
N ASP A 49 -12.39 -8.67 -10.50
CA ASP A 49 -12.94 -8.26 -11.81
C ASP A 49 -12.30 -6.96 -12.33
N HIS A 50 -11.49 -6.30 -11.51
CA HIS A 50 -10.82 -5.03 -11.80
C HIS A 50 -9.29 -5.14 -11.86
N LYS A 51 -8.72 -6.35 -11.87
CA LYS A 51 -7.26 -6.58 -11.97
C LYS A 51 -6.58 -5.91 -13.16
N LYS A 52 -7.29 -5.70 -14.27
CA LYS A 52 -6.73 -4.97 -15.44
C LYS A 52 -6.64 -3.46 -15.23
N THR A 53 -7.39 -2.93 -14.26
CA THR A 53 -7.52 -1.50 -13.97
C THR A 53 -6.72 -1.11 -12.74
N LEU A 54 -6.81 -1.90 -11.68
CA LEU A 54 -6.12 -1.67 -10.42
C LEU A 54 -4.78 -2.43 -10.39
N GLY A 55 -3.75 -1.81 -9.84
CA GLY A 55 -2.47 -2.44 -9.54
C GLY A 55 -2.14 -2.33 -8.06
N PHE A 56 -1.73 -3.44 -7.45
CA PHE A 56 -1.33 -3.49 -6.04
C PHE A 56 0.12 -3.94 -5.98
N VAL A 57 1.00 -3.10 -5.45
CA VAL A 57 2.43 -3.43 -5.34
C VAL A 57 2.74 -3.79 -3.90
N CYS A 58 3.28 -4.99 -3.65
CA CYS A 58 3.60 -5.39 -2.29
C CYS A 58 4.76 -4.54 -1.71
N PRO A 59 4.84 -4.38 -0.37
CA PRO A 59 5.86 -3.53 0.25
C PRO A 59 7.30 -3.90 -0.10
N GLN A 60 7.60 -5.18 -0.27
CA GLN A 60 8.94 -5.66 -0.62
C GLN A 60 9.35 -5.19 -2.02
N VAL A 61 8.43 -5.22 -2.98
CA VAL A 61 8.67 -4.69 -4.33
C VAL A 61 8.80 -3.17 -4.30
N VAL A 62 7.98 -2.45 -3.51
CA VAL A 62 8.16 -1.00 -3.34
C VAL A 62 9.53 -0.66 -2.76
N GLN A 63 9.98 -1.41 -1.74
CA GLN A 63 11.31 -1.23 -1.17
C GLN A 63 12.40 -1.50 -2.20
N TYR A 64 12.27 -2.55 -3.02
CA TYR A 64 13.19 -2.82 -4.12
C TYR A 64 13.23 -1.65 -5.13
N LEU A 65 12.08 -1.16 -5.56
CA LEU A 65 11.97 -0.06 -6.54
C LEU A 65 12.58 1.26 -6.03
N LYS A 66 12.53 1.53 -4.72
CA LYS A 66 13.16 2.73 -4.12
C LYS A 66 14.67 2.80 -4.36
N PHE A 67 15.32 1.66 -4.58
CA PHE A 67 16.76 1.57 -4.76
C PHE A 67 17.21 0.94 -6.08
N GLY A 68 16.26 0.49 -6.89
CA GLY A 68 16.54 -0.18 -8.15
C GLY A 68 17.21 0.75 -9.17
N LEU A 69 18.07 0.17 -10.00
CA LEU A 69 18.59 0.86 -11.18
C LEU A 69 17.46 1.06 -12.20
N PRO A 70 17.55 2.05 -13.10
CA PRO A 70 16.50 2.32 -14.08
C PRO A 70 16.06 1.08 -14.89
N GLU A 71 16.98 0.23 -15.31
CA GLU A 71 16.69 -1.02 -16.04
C GLU A 71 15.91 -2.05 -15.20
N ASP A 72 16.22 -2.16 -13.92
CA ASP A 72 15.58 -3.07 -12.98
C ASP A 72 14.16 -2.60 -12.65
N VAL A 73 14.01 -1.28 -12.42
CA VAL A 73 12.72 -0.62 -12.20
C VAL A 73 11.83 -0.82 -13.42
N LYS A 74 12.36 -0.58 -14.63
CA LYS A 74 11.64 -0.80 -15.88
C LYS A 74 11.17 -2.24 -16.02
N SER A 75 12.08 -3.20 -15.85
CA SER A 75 11.78 -4.63 -15.96
C SER A 75 10.72 -5.07 -14.97
N THR A 76 10.74 -4.51 -13.75
CA THR A 76 9.74 -4.79 -12.71
C THR A 76 8.38 -4.21 -13.08
N ILE A 77 8.33 -2.96 -13.56
CA ILE A 77 7.08 -2.31 -14.00
C ILE A 77 6.44 -3.06 -15.17
N GLU A 78 7.22 -3.47 -16.16
CA GLU A 78 6.76 -4.25 -17.31
C GLU A 78 6.31 -5.66 -16.89
N GLY A 79 7.06 -6.33 -16.02
CA GLY A 79 6.76 -7.69 -15.55
C GLY A 79 5.48 -7.77 -14.71
N LEU A 80 5.17 -6.71 -13.95
CA LEU A 80 3.93 -6.57 -13.19
C LEU A 80 2.80 -5.89 -13.99
N GLU A 81 3.06 -5.55 -15.26
CA GLU A 81 2.15 -4.84 -16.16
C GLU A 81 1.59 -3.53 -15.56
N LEU A 82 2.38 -2.86 -14.72
CA LEU A 82 1.98 -1.64 -14.02
C LEU A 82 1.74 -0.49 -15.02
N ASP A 83 2.50 -0.46 -16.12
CA ASP A 83 2.33 0.45 -17.25
C ASP A 83 0.99 0.27 -18.01
N LYS A 84 0.24 -0.81 -17.73
CA LYS A 84 -1.07 -1.05 -18.35
C LYS A 84 -2.23 -0.66 -17.44
N LYS A 85 -2.01 -0.59 -16.12
CA LYS A 85 -3.03 -0.27 -15.12
C LYS A 85 -3.44 1.21 -15.18
N GLN A 86 -4.55 1.54 -14.54
CA GLN A 86 -5.08 2.92 -14.45
C GLN A 86 -4.92 3.54 -13.07
N TYR A 87 -4.96 2.72 -12.03
CA TYR A 87 -4.82 3.17 -10.65
C TYR A 87 -3.95 2.19 -9.89
N ILE A 88 -2.80 2.64 -9.38
CA ILE A 88 -1.77 1.76 -8.83
C ILE A 88 -1.43 2.21 -7.42
N LEU A 89 -1.40 1.27 -6.47
CA LEU A 89 -1.16 1.56 -5.06
C LEU A 89 0.19 1.00 -4.62
N PHE A 90 0.97 1.85 -3.95
CA PHE A 90 2.31 1.57 -3.44
C PHE A 90 2.37 1.89 -1.93
N PRO A 91 2.50 0.90 -1.04
CA PRO A 91 2.74 1.15 0.38
C PRO A 91 4.18 1.62 0.55
N VAL A 92 4.35 2.84 1.06
CA VAL A 92 5.66 3.50 1.20
C VAL A 92 6.13 3.38 2.64
N ASN A 93 7.35 2.84 2.82
CA ASN A 93 8.04 2.80 4.09
C ASN A 93 9.22 3.79 4.09
N ASP A 94 9.51 4.43 5.22
CA ASP A 94 10.63 5.35 5.37
C ASP A 94 12.00 4.67 5.56
N CYS A 95 12.07 3.34 5.60
CA CYS A 95 13.32 2.59 5.73
C CYS A 95 14.31 2.99 4.62
N ARG A 96 15.49 3.47 5.04
CA ARG A 96 16.55 3.96 4.15
C ARG A 96 17.58 2.90 3.79
N ALA A 97 17.51 1.72 4.39
CA ALA A 97 18.44 0.63 4.16
C ALA A 97 17.85 -0.45 3.23
N GLN A 98 18.69 -1.01 2.36
CA GLN A 98 18.32 -2.15 1.52
C GLN A 98 18.50 -3.49 2.24
N THR A 99 19.55 -3.61 3.05
CA THR A 99 20.02 -4.89 3.60
C THR A 99 19.71 -5.06 5.08
N VAL A 100 19.14 -4.03 5.73
CA VAL A 100 18.81 -4.04 7.16
C VAL A 100 17.31 -3.82 7.30
N PRO A 101 16.58 -4.75 7.95
CA PRO A 101 15.18 -4.55 8.30
C PRO A 101 15.00 -3.28 9.14
N GLY A 102 13.96 -2.51 8.86
CA GLY A 102 13.73 -1.25 9.57
C GLY A 102 12.57 -0.47 8.97
N GLY A 103 12.55 0.82 9.27
CA GLY A 103 11.43 1.70 8.99
C GLY A 103 10.67 2.05 10.26
N THR A 104 10.23 3.29 10.34
CA THR A 104 9.45 3.83 11.47
C THR A 104 8.05 4.25 11.08
N HIS A 105 7.74 4.34 9.78
CA HIS A 105 6.46 4.84 9.34
C HIS A 105 6.01 4.28 7.99
N TRP A 106 4.70 4.14 7.85
CA TRP A 106 4.02 3.72 6.63
C TRP A 106 3.12 4.83 6.12
N SER A 107 3.15 5.09 4.82
CA SER A 107 2.19 5.91 4.11
C SER A 107 1.78 5.23 2.79
N LEU A 108 0.83 5.82 2.06
CA LEU A 108 0.34 5.26 0.81
C LEU A 108 0.56 6.25 -0.34
N LEU A 109 1.16 5.77 -1.42
CA LEU A 109 1.25 6.49 -2.68
C LEU A 109 0.35 5.81 -3.71
N ALA A 110 -0.52 6.57 -4.38
CA ALA A 110 -1.35 6.09 -5.47
C ALA A 110 -1.01 6.82 -6.78
N TYR A 111 -0.92 6.10 -7.90
CA TYR A 111 -0.76 6.70 -9.22
C TYR A 111 -2.07 6.64 -10.00
N ASN A 112 -2.59 7.80 -10.39
CA ASN A 112 -3.75 7.94 -11.27
C ASN A 112 -3.30 8.26 -12.70
N ALA A 113 -3.33 7.25 -13.57
CA ALA A 113 -2.86 7.38 -14.95
C ALA A 113 -3.74 8.31 -15.81
N SER A 114 -5.00 8.52 -15.41
CA SER A 114 -5.94 9.36 -16.16
C SER A 114 -5.62 10.85 -16.00
N GLU A 115 -5.23 11.23 -14.79
CA GLU A 115 -4.87 12.60 -14.37
C GLU A 115 -3.35 12.84 -14.46
N ASN A 116 -2.54 11.80 -14.69
CA ASN A 116 -1.08 11.84 -14.60
C ASN A 116 -0.61 12.42 -13.25
N LEU A 117 -1.17 11.90 -12.17
CA LEU A 117 -1.02 12.42 -10.81
C LEU A 117 -0.60 11.30 -9.86
N PHE A 118 0.38 11.60 -9.01
CA PHE A 118 0.65 10.84 -7.81
C PHE A 118 -0.05 11.47 -6.61
N GLU A 119 -0.85 10.68 -5.92
CA GLU A 119 -1.59 11.05 -4.71
C GLU A 119 -0.89 10.41 -3.50
N HIS A 120 -0.34 11.22 -2.61
CA HIS A 120 0.29 10.73 -1.37
C HIS A 120 -0.65 10.92 -0.19
N TYR A 121 -0.84 9.87 0.61
CA TYR A 121 -1.70 9.85 1.78
C TYR A 121 -0.87 9.45 3.00
N ASP A 122 -0.56 10.43 3.85
CA ASP A 122 0.11 10.22 5.12
C ASP A 122 -0.87 10.43 6.29
N SER A 123 -1.03 9.41 7.13
CA SER A 123 -1.87 9.49 8.33
C SER A 123 -1.19 10.24 9.47
N TYR A 124 0.12 10.41 9.42
CA TYR A 124 0.88 11.12 10.44
C TYR A 124 0.89 12.63 10.16
N PRO A 125 0.58 13.48 11.16
CA PRO A 125 0.54 14.92 10.97
C PRO A 125 1.87 15.47 10.43
N GLY A 126 1.77 16.35 9.43
CA GLY A 126 2.92 17.03 8.83
C GLY A 126 3.58 16.28 7.67
N SER A 127 3.02 15.14 7.23
CA SER A 127 3.46 14.35 6.08
C SER A 127 4.97 14.06 6.07
N CYS A 128 5.43 13.40 7.14
CA CYS A 128 6.85 13.13 7.32
C CYS A 128 7.42 12.15 6.28
N ASN A 129 6.58 11.34 5.63
CA ASN A 129 7.02 10.39 4.60
C ASN A 129 7.01 10.97 3.18
N LEU A 130 6.54 12.21 2.97
CA LEU A 130 6.46 12.84 1.66
C LEU A 130 7.79 12.80 0.89
N PRO A 131 8.96 13.13 1.47
CA PRO A 131 10.21 13.08 0.72
C PRO A 131 10.54 11.68 0.15
N VAL A 132 10.14 10.62 0.87
CA VAL A 132 10.35 9.24 0.42
C VAL A 132 9.39 8.91 -0.73
N ALA A 133 8.13 9.33 -0.62
CA ALA A 133 7.14 9.18 -1.67
C ALA A 133 7.51 9.98 -2.94
N GLU A 134 8.03 11.19 -2.81
CA GLU A 134 8.52 12.00 -3.93
C GLU A 134 9.69 11.33 -4.66
N SER A 135 10.66 10.79 -3.92
CA SER A 135 11.77 10.04 -4.50
C SER A 135 11.30 8.80 -5.26
N LEU A 136 10.39 8.03 -4.68
CA LEU A 136 9.79 6.88 -5.34
C LEU A 136 9.00 7.30 -6.60
N ALA A 137 8.17 8.33 -6.50
CA ALA A 137 7.37 8.84 -7.63
C ALA A 137 8.26 9.27 -8.80
N LYS A 138 9.40 9.92 -8.54
CA LYS A 138 10.38 10.30 -9.58
C LYS A 138 10.95 9.09 -10.31
N ILE A 139 11.24 8.01 -9.59
CA ILE A 139 11.73 6.75 -10.18
C ILE A 139 10.64 6.11 -11.05
N LEU A 140 9.42 5.99 -10.51
CA LEU A 140 8.28 5.37 -11.20
C LEU A 140 7.83 6.17 -12.43
N ALA A 141 7.88 7.51 -12.36
CA ALA A 141 7.50 8.41 -13.44
C ALA A 141 8.29 8.19 -14.73
N MET A 142 9.44 7.53 -14.71
CA MET A 142 10.16 7.24 -15.95
C MET A 142 9.52 6.13 -16.78
N PHE A 143 8.70 5.29 -16.16
CA PHE A 143 8.28 4.00 -16.75
C PHE A 143 6.78 3.72 -16.66
N LEU A 144 6.05 4.42 -15.78
CA LEU A 144 4.59 4.27 -15.72
C LEU A 144 3.89 4.92 -16.91
N ARG A 145 2.71 4.36 -17.24
CA ARG A 145 1.85 4.83 -18.32
C ARG A 145 1.62 6.32 -18.24
N ASN A 146 1.60 7.02 -19.38
CA ASN A 146 1.23 8.45 -19.44
C ASN A 146 2.09 9.38 -18.59
N SER A 147 3.21 8.91 -18.02
CA SER A 147 4.04 9.75 -17.15
C SER A 147 4.56 11.00 -17.85
N LEU A 148 4.74 10.97 -19.17
CA LEU A 148 5.12 12.11 -19.99
C LEU A 148 3.96 12.67 -20.83
N LYS A 149 2.71 12.61 -20.33
CA LYS A 149 1.55 13.16 -21.04
C LYS A 149 1.75 14.66 -21.27
N GLY A 150 1.84 15.06 -22.55
CA GLY A 150 2.14 16.44 -22.94
C GLY A 150 3.60 16.87 -22.67
N GLY A 151 4.52 15.92 -22.48
CA GLY A 151 5.93 16.18 -22.20
C GLY A 151 6.22 16.64 -20.76
N GLN A 152 5.24 16.57 -19.86
CA GLN A 152 5.39 16.95 -18.45
C GLN A 152 5.38 15.70 -17.56
N PRO A 153 6.28 15.59 -16.57
CA PRO A 153 6.25 14.53 -15.59
C PRO A 153 4.97 14.61 -14.72
N PRO A 154 4.52 13.50 -14.12
CA PRO A 154 3.41 13.54 -13.19
C PRO A 154 3.75 14.44 -11.99
N ILE A 155 2.74 15.16 -11.53
CA ILE A 155 2.82 15.91 -10.28
C ILE A 155 2.60 14.93 -9.13
N ILE A 156 3.23 15.19 -7.99
CA ILE A 156 2.88 14.53 -6.71
C ILE A 156 2.15 15.54 -5.83
N GLN A 157 1.05 15.10 -5.25
CA GLN A 157 0.20 15.91 -4.40
C GLN A 157 -0.08 15.18 -3.08
N GLU A 158 0.12 15.90 -1.97
CA GLU A 158 -0.35 15.45 -0.66
C GLU A 158 -1.87 15.55 -0.59
N MET A 159 -2.52 14.45 -0.20
CA MET A 159 -3.96 14.33 -0.19
C MET A 159 -4.48 14.18 1.24
N PRO A 160 -5.62 14.81 1.57
CA PRO A 160 -6.20 14.67 2.90
C PRO A 160 -6.68 13.24 3.13
N CYS A 161 -6.25 12.64 4.25
CA CYS A 161 -6.80 11.40 4.78
C CYS A 161 -7.06 11.52 6.29
N THR A 162 -7.80 10.56 6.84
CA THR A 162 -8.04 10.50 8.28
C THR A 162 -6.69 10.40 9.00
N GLN A 163 -6.44 11.33 9.91
CA GLN A 163 -5.18 11.40 10.66
C GLN A 163 -5.20 10.43 11.83
N GLN A 164 -4.06 9.77 12.08
CA GLN A 164 -3.91 8.87 13.22
C GLN A 164 -3.80 9.67 14.53
N MET A 165 -4.39 9.14 15.60
CA MET A 165 -4.33 9.74 16.95
C MET A 165 -3.40 8.97 17.90
N ASN A 166 -2.67 7.99 17.38
CA ASN A 166 -1.73 7.14 18.11
C ASN A 166 -0.43 6.96 17.31
N THR A 167 0.50 6.17 17.82
CA THR A 167 1.85 6.00 17.24
C THR A 167 2.04 4.69 16.47
N TYR A 168 0.98 3.90 16.24
CA TYR A 168 1.12 2.50 15.78
C TYR A 168 0.20 2.09 14.64
N ASP A 169 -0.81 2.89 14.30
CA ASP A 169 -1.80 2.53 13.28
C ASP A 169 -1.45 3.02 11.86
N CYS A 170 -0.27 3.58 11.60
CA CYS A 170 0.09 4.02 10.25
C CYS A 170 -0.09 2.92 9.18
N GLY A 171 0.30 1.68 9.48
CA GLY A 171 0.03 0.52 8.62
C GLY A 171 -1.46 0.21 8.45
N MET A 172 -2.28 0.39 9.50
CA MET A 172 -3.74 0.23 9.42
C MET A 172 -4.36 1.31 8.51
N HIS A 173 -3.86 2.54 8.59
CA HIS A 173 -4.28 3.61 7.69
C HIS A 173 -3.94 3.29 6.23
N VAL A 174 -2.74 2.74 5.95
CA VAL A 174 -2.37 2.30 4.59
C VAL A 174 -3.37 1.29 4.02
N ILE A 175 -3.68 0.22 4.76
CA ILE A 175 -4.58 -0.83 4.23
C ILE A 175 -6.03 -0.35 4.07
N CYS A 176 -6.53 0.48 4.99
CA CYS A 176 -7.88 1.01 4.91
C CYS A 176 -8.01 2.09 3.83
N ASN A 177 -7.01 2.97 3.69
CA ASN A 177 -6.96 3.96 2.61
C ASN A 177 -6.87 3.26 1.26
N ALA A 178 -6.09 2.17 1.13
CA ALA A 178 -5.99 1.41 -0.12
C ALA A 178 -7.35 0.86 -0.57
N GLU A 179 -8.09 0.20 0.33
CA GLU A 179 -9.44 -0.29 0.03
C GLU A 179 -10.40 0.86 -0.28
N GLY A 180 -10.38 1.93 0.52
CA GLY A 180 -11.23 3.10 0.35
C GLY A 180 -11.01 3.82 -0.98
N LEU A 181 -9.75 3.95 -1.41
CA LEU A 181 -9.39 4.54 -2.70
C LEU A 181 -9.82 3.67 -3.88
N CYS A 182 -9.64 2.35 -3.78
CA CYS A 182 -10.14 1.43 -4.81
C CYS A 182 -11.65 1.55 -4.97
N LYS A 183 -12.40 1.54 -3.86
CA LYS A 183 -13.86 1.72 -3.86
C LYS A 183 -14.23 3.06 -4.47
N LYS A 184 -13.55 4.14 -4.07
CA LYS A 184 -13.76 5.49 -4.59
C LYS A 184 -13.53 5.56 -6.10
N TYR A 185 -12.44 4.97 -6.58
CA TYR A 185 -12.05 4.96 -7.99
C TYR A 185 -13.05 4.19 -8.86
N ILE A 186 -13.40 2.96 -8.46
CA ILE A 186 -14.30 2.08 -9.22
C ILE A 186 -15.74 2.63 -9.25
N SER A 187 -16.26 3.08 -8.11
CA SER A 187 -17.63 3.61 -8.03
C SER A 187 -17.75 5.08 -8.45
N LYS A 188 -16.61 5.74 -8.76
CA LYS A 188 -16.53 7.18 -9.03
C LYS A 188 -17.07 8.04 -7.89
N ASP A 189 -16.92 7.57 -6.65
CA ASP A 189 -17.37 8.26 -5.45
C ASP A 189 -16.68 9.62 -5.32
N LYS A 190 -17.46 10.67 -5.11
CA LYS A 190 -16.96 12.05 -5.01
C LYS A 190 -16.64 12.48 -3.58
N ARG A 191 -17.06 11.71 -2.57
CA ARG A 191 -16.78 12.01 -1.16
C ARG A 191 -15.27 12.02 -0.89
N PRO A 192 -14.78 12.86 0.02
CA PRO A 192 -13.38 12.82 0.45
C PRO A 192 -13.04 11.48 1.10
N LEU A 193 -11.77 11.08 1.04
CA LEU A 193 -11.33 9.80 1.62
C LEU A 193 -11.61 9.73 3.12
N THR A 194 -11.56 10.86 3.84
CA THR A 194 -11.91 10.98 5.26
C THR A 194 -13.34 10.56 5.59
N GLU A 195 -14.29 10.72 4.66
CA GLU A 195 -15.68 10.25 4.82
C GLU A 195 -15.85 8.77 4.47
N ILE A 196 -15.02 8.25 3.55
CA ILE A 196 -15.04 6.83 3.14
C ILE A 196 -14.33 5.98 4.20
N VAL A 197 -13.25 6.49 4.78
CA VAL A 197 -12.40 5.83 5.78
C VAL A 197 -12.28 6.72 7.03
N PRO A 198 -13.38 6.94 7.78
CA PRO A 198 -13.32 7.69 9.03
C PRO A 198 -12.59 6.89 10.13
N SER A 199 -12.25 7.53 11.25
CA SER A 199 -11.56 6.88 12.37
C SER A 199 -12.33 5.66 12.93
N SER A 200 -13.65 5.62 12.78
CA SER A 200 -14.48 4.47 13.17
C SER A 200 -14.33 3.25 12.27
N VAL A 201 -13.86 3.41 11.03
CA VAL A 201 -13.45 2.31 10.15
C VAL A 201 -12.08 1.81 10.58
N ILE A 202 -11.11 2.70 10.80
CA ILE A 202 -9.77 2.33 11.30
C ILE A 202 -9.84 1.60 12.65
N ALA A 203 -10.67 2.08 13.58
CA ALA A 203 -10.78 1.49 14.92
C ALA A 203 -11.25 0.02 14.91
N ARG A 204 -11.99 -0.40 13.87
CA ARG A 204 -12.53 -1.78 13.74
C ARG A 204 -11.75 -2.64 12.76
N SER A 205 -10.82 -2.05 11.99
CA SER A 205 -10.17 -2.76 10.89
C SER A 205 -9.16 -3.80 11.35
N ARG A 206 -8.56 -3.65 12.55
CA ARG A 206 -7.69 -4.69 13.13
C ARG A 206 -8.44 -6.00 13.39
N GLU A 207 -9.63 -5.91 14.00
CA GLU A 207 -10.49 -7.06 14.25
C GLU A 207 -11.02 -7.64 12.95
N SER A 208 -11.51 -6.78 12.05
CA SER A 208 -12.01 -7.20 10.73
C SER A 208 -10.95 -7.93 9.91
N LEU A 209 -9.70 -7.44 9.94
CA LEU A 209 -8.58 -8.08 9.24
C LEU A 209 -8.21 -9.43 9.84
N LYS A 210 -8.21 -9.55 11.18
CA LYS A 210 -8.04 -10.85 11.84
C LYS A 210 -9.12 -11.82 11.37
N ASP A 211 -10.40 -11.43 11.43
CA ASP A 211 -11.52 -12.29 11.04
C ASP A 211 -11.40 -12.78 9.59
N ILE A 212 -11.01 -11.89 8.67
CA ILE A 212 -10.73 -12.26 7.27
C ILE A 212 -9.62 -13.30 7.19
N ILE A 213 -8.47 -13.08 7.84
CA ILE A 213 -7.35 -14.03 7.85
C ILE A 213 -7.79 -15.40 8.38
N TYR A 214 -8.55 -15.44 9.49
CA TYR A 214 -9.05 -16.69 10.06
C TYR A 214 -10.07 -17.37 9.15
N SER A 215 -10.91 -16.61 8.44
CA SER A 215 -11.91 -17.16 7.51
C SER A 215 -11.29 -17.81 6.26
N LEU A 216 -10.07 -17.41 5.89
CA LEU A 216 -9.32 -17.94 4.75
C LEU A 216 -8.45 -19.15 5.11
N ARG A 217 -8.38 -19.54 6.38
CA ARG A 217 -7.67 -20.76 6.79
C ARG A 217 -8.41 -21.98 6.23
N LYS A 218 -7.70 -22.78 5.43
CA LYS A 218 -8.18 -24.08 4.96
C LYS A 218 -7.90 -25.18 5.98
#